data_AF-A0A2V7QHQ0-F1
#
_entry.id   AF-A0A2V7QHQ0-F1
#
_cell.length_a   1.000
_cell.length_b   1.000
_cell.length_c   1.000
_cell.angle_alpha   90.00
_cell.angle_beta   90.00
_cell.angle_gamma   90.00
#
_symmetry.space_group_name_H-M   'P 1'
#
loop_
_entity.id
_entity.type
_entity.pdbx_description
1 polymer ?
#
loop_
_entity_poly.entity_id
_entity_poly.type
_entity_poly.pdbx_seq_one_letter_code
_entity_poly.pdbx_strand_id
1 'polypeptide(L)'
;MSRTRSCDSFSRPTPTTAPPRRSRSARLPWRSWEDVMNVPPRATVRIAWLPDDRTGRWMYHCHILEHHAAGMMAHFDVVPPGG
;
A
#
# COMPACT_ATOMS: atom_id res chain seq x y z
N MET A 1 24.72 -6.93 -22.37
CA MET A 1 23.83 -6.13 -23.24
C MET A 1 22.67 -7.02 -23.68
N SER A 2 21.67 -7.18 -22.81
CA SER A 2 20.55 -8.10 -23.04
C SER A 2 19.40 -7.36 -23.70
N ARG A 3 19.02 -7.87 -24.87
CA ARG A 3 18.14 -7.25 -25.86
C ARG A 3 16.68 -7.27 -25.38
N THR A 4 16.02 -6.12 -25.50
CA THR A 4 14.58 -5.94 -25.42
C THR A 4 13.87 -6.83 -26.43
N ARG A 5 12.95 -7.70 -25.98
CA ARG A 5 11.93 -8.33 -26.85
C ARG A 5 10.59 -7.68 -26.47
N SER A 6 10.13 -6.75 -27.31
CA SER A 6 9.04 -6.97 -28.27
C SER A 6 7.73 -7.33 -27.57
N CYS A 7 6.99 -6.30 -27.16
CA CYS A 7 5.59 -6.41 -26.77
C CYS A 7 4.75 -6.58 -28.04
N ASP A 8 4.46 -7.82 -28.41
CA ASP A 8 3.50 -8.13 -29.46
C ASP A 8 2.08 -8.20 -28.87
N SER A 9 1.24 -7.29 -29.36
CA SER A 9 -0.10 -7.57 -29.88
C SER A 9 -0.94 -8.64 -29.16
N PHE A 10 -1.86 -8.23 -28.28
CA PHE A 10 -3.01 -9.08 -27.93
C PHE A 10 -4.32 -8.30 -27.92
N SER A 11 -5.24 -8.79 -28.75
CA SER A 11 -6.55 -8.26 -29.09
C SER A 11 -7.46 -8.03 -27.87
N ARG A 12 -8.23 -6.94 -27.91
CA ARG A 12 -9.26 -6.59 -26.92
C ARG A 12 -10.35 -7.68 -26.82
N PRO A 13 -10.74 -8.15 -25.63
CA PRO A 13 -12.01 -8.85 -25.45
C PRO A 13 -13.17 -7.85 -25.30
N THR A 14 -14.31 -8.19 -25.91
CA THR A 14 -15.59 -7.48 -25.87
C THR A 14 -16.20 -7.44 -24.46
N PRO A 15 -16.94 -6.37 -24.08
CA PRO A 15 -17.59 -6.30 -22.78
C PRO A 15 -18.92 -7.06 -22.78
N THR A 16 -18.94 -8.26 -22.20
CA THR A 16 -20.20 -8.89 -21.76
C THR A 16 -20.57 -8.41 -20.37
N THR A 17 -21.82 -7.96 -20.24
CA THR A 17 -22.52 -7.53 -19.03
C THR A 17 -22.27 -8.46 -17.83
N ALA A 18 -21.60 -7.94 -16.80
CA ALA A 18 -21.49 -8.54 -15.47
C ALA A 18 -21.95 -7.50 -14.42
N PRO A 19 -22.62 -7.91 -13.31
CA PRO A 19 -23.07 -6.98 -12.27
C PRO A 19 -21.89 -6.25 -11.62
N PRO A 20 -22.07 -5.05 -11.02
CA PRO A 20 -20.97 -4.23 -10.54
C PRO A 20 -20.22 -4.96 -9.43
N ARG A 21 -19.06 -5.50 -9.79
CA ARG A 21 -18.14 -6.16 -8.86
C ARG A 21 -17.65 -5.08 -7.91
N ARG A 22 -18.03 -5.20 -6.62
CA ARG A 22 -17.55 -4.41 -5.47
C ARG A 22 -16.15 -3.86 -5.75
N SER A 23 -16.05 -2.53 -5.87
CA SER A 23 -14.90 -1.81 -6.42
C SER A 23 -13.60 -2.39 -5.88
N ARG A 24 -12.85 -3.09 -6.74
CA ARG A 24 -11.50 -3.51 -6.40
C ARG A 24 -10.69 -2.23 -6.22
N SER A 25 -10.26 -1.97 -4.99
CA SER A 25 -9.10 -1.13 -4.65
C SER A 25 -8.14 -1.12 -5.84
N ALA A 26 -7.92 0.05 -6.43
CA ALA A 26 -7.04 0.21 -7.57
C ALA A 26 -5.74 -0.55 -7.29
N ARG A 27 -5.49 -1.63 -8.04
CA ARG A 27 -4.23 -2.36 -7.94
C ARG A 27 -3.20 -1.45 -8.58
N LEU A 28 -2.39 -0.77 -7.78
CA LEU A 28 -1.16 -0.18 -8.28
C LEU A 28 -0.42 -1.26 -9.09
N PRO A 29 0.11 -0.94 -10.28
CA PRO A 29 0.64 -1.94 -11.22
C PRO A 29 1.79 -2.77 -10.64
N TRP A 30 2.40 -2.30 -9.55
CA TRP A 30 3.43 -2.99 -8.77
C TRP A 30 3.04 -2.99 -7.30
N ARG A 31 3.15 -4.14 -6.65
CA ARG A 31 3.20 -4.24 -5.18
C ARG A 31 4.67 -4.10 -4.81
N SER A 32 5.07 -2.91 -4.42
CA SER A 32 6.40 -2.66 -3.86
C SER A 32 6.36 -2.72 -2.34
N TRP A 33 7.53 -2.95 -1.75
CA TRP A 33 7.76 -2.73 -0.32
C TRP A 33 8.05 -1.24 -0.14
N GLU A 34 7.20 -0.56 0.61
CA GLU A 34 7.38 0.86 0.93
C GLU A 34 7.08 1.06 2.42
N ASP A 35 7.70 2.08 2.99
CA ASP A 35 7.47 2.56 4.35
C ASP A 35 6.62 3.85 4.38
N VAL A 36 6.63 4.63 3.28
CA VAL A 36 5.87 5.88 3.13
C VAL A 36 4.90 5.78 1.95
N MET A 37 3.62 6.05 2.20
CA MET A 37 2.57 6.04 1.18
C MET A 37 1.84 7.38 1.12
N ASN A 38 1.61 7.88 -0.09
CA ASN A 38 0.72 9.02 -0.29
C ASN A 38 -0.74 8.59 -0.10
N VAL A 39 -1.47 9.25 0.79
CA VAL A 39 -2.90 9.05 1.02
C VAL A 39 -3.66 10.29 0.54
N PRO A 40 -4.31 10.26 -0.63
CA PRO A 40 -5.06 11.41 -1.11
C PRO A 40 -6.23 11.80 -0.19
N PRO A 41 -6.70 13.05 -0.27
CA PRO A 41 -7.89 13.48 0.48
C PRO A 41 -9.10 12.56 0.23
N ARG A 42 -9.77 12.17 1.30
CA ARG A 42 -10.96 11.28 1.28
C ARG A 42 -10.71 9.89 0.66
N ALA A 43 -9.44 9.48 0.54
CA ALA A 43 -9.08 8.15 0.11
C ALA A 43 -8.78 7.23 1.30
N THR A 44 -8.70 5.94 1.03
CA THR A 44 -8.27 4.92 2.00
C THR A 44 -7.23 4.03 1.33
N VAL A 45 -6.11 3.83 2.01
CA VAL A 45 -5.05 2.92 1.59
C VAL A 45 -5.10 1.69 2.50
N ARG A 46 -4.93 0.50 1.92
CA ARG A 46 -4.83 -0.75 2.67
C ARG A 46 -3.42 -1.29 2.56
N ILE A 47 -2.77 -1.43 3.70
CA ILE A 47 -1.37 -1.85 3.83
C ILE A 47 -1.34 -3.29 4.36
N ALA A 48 -0.41 -4.08 3.85
CA ALA A 48 0.01 -5.33 4.49
C ALA A 48 1.41 -5.07 5.06
N TRP A 49 1.57 -5.28 6.35
CA TRP A 49 2.81 -5.05 7.06
C TRP A 49 3.27 -6.36 7.70
N LEU A 50 4.56 -6.66 7.57
CA LEU A 50 5.19 -7.85 8.12
C LEU A 50 6.28 -7.39 9.09
N PRO A 51 6.03 -7.42 10.41
CA PRO A 51 7.09 -7.15 11.38
C PRO A 51 8.19 -8.21 11.30
N ASP A 52 9.40 -7.80 11.67
CA ASP A 52 10.47 -8.73 12.02
C ASP A 52 10.34 -9.16 13.50
N ASP A 53 11.44 -9.63 14.09
CA ASP A 53 11.51 -10.10 15.48
C ASP A 53 11.60 -8.96 16.52
N ARG A 54 11.60 -7.69 16.08
CA ARG A 54 11.71 -6.53 16.98
C ARG A 54 10.36 -6.19 17.62
N THR A 55 10.23 -6.56 18.88
CA THR A 55 9.12 -6.16 19.75
C THR A 55 9.34 -4.76 20.33
N GLY A 56 8.28 -4.15 20.83
CA GLY A 56 8.32 -2.82 21.46
C GLY A 56 7.35 -1.84 20.85
N ARG A 57 7.53 -0.56 21.17
CA ARG A 57 6.67 0.53 20.71
C ARG A 57 7.15 1.09 19.37
N TRP A 58 6.28 1.05 18.38
CA TRP A 58 6.51 1.56 17.05
C TRP A 58 5.68 2.80 16.79
N MET A 59 6.11 3.61 15.83
CA MET A 59 5.47 4.86 15.46
C MET A 59 5.00 4.81 14.01
N TYR A 60 3.86 5.43 13.75
CA TYR A 60 3.48 5.87 12.42
C TYR A 60 3.01 7.32 12.50
N HIS A 61 3.30 8.11 11.48
CA HIS A 61 2.97 9.53 11.46
C HIS A 61 2.83 10.02 10.03
N CYS A 62 2.31 11.23 9.88
CA CYS A 62 2.43 11.94 8.62
C CYS A 62 3.87 12.40 8.43
N HIS A 63 4.43 12.18 7.25
CA HIS A 63 5.81 12.57 6.95
C HIS A 63 5.98 14.07 6.63
N ILE A 64 4.89 14.86 6.70
CA ILE A 64 4.95 16.33 6.68
C ILE A 64 5.34 16.79 8.07
N LEU A 65 6.52 17.41 8.21
CA LEU A 65 7.14 17.69 9.51
C LEU A 65 6.25 18.57 10.39
N GLU A 66 5.58 19.57 9.81
CA GLU A 66 4.69 20.48 10.49
C GLU A 66 3.47 19.74 11.06
N HIS A 67 2.95 18.75 10.34
CA HIS A 67 1.85 17.93 10.82
C HIS A 67 2.29 16.98 11.93
N HIS A 68 3.49 16.39 11.81
CA HIS A 68 4.08 15.58 12.87
C HIS A 68 4.26 16.40 14.15
N ALA A 69 4.83 17.60 14.04
CA ALA A 69 5.02 18.51 15.18
C ALA A 69 3.68 18.99 15.78
N ALA A 70 2.63 19.12 14.95
CA ALA A 70 1.27 19.43 15.40
C ALA A 70 0.54 18.22 16.03
N GLY A 71 1.19 17.05 16.12
CA GLY A 71 0.66 15.87 16.80
C GLY A 71 0.03 14.81 15.89
N MET A 72 0.23 14.87 14.57
CA MET A 72 -0.21 13.80 13.64
C MET A 72 0.73 12.58 13.67
N MET A 73 0.94 12.07 14.88
CA MET A 73 1.70 10.86 15.18
C MET A 73 0.86 9.94 16.06
N ALA A 74 1.10 8.65 15.94
CA ALA A 74 0.54 7.65 16.83
C ALA A 74 1.52 6.48 16.99
N HIS A 75 1.29 5.71 18.03
CA HIS A 75 2.12 4.56 18.37
C HIS A 75 1.28 3.30 18.43
N PHE A 76 1.92 2.15 18.19
CA PHE A 76 1.37 0.84 18.45
C PHE A 76 2.45 -0.06 19.04
N ASP A 77 2.05 -1.00 19.89
CA ASP A 77 2.98 -1.93 20.53
C ASP A 77 2.98 -3.25 19.75
N VAL A 78 4.18 -3.74 19.44
CA VAL A 78 4.42 -5.05 18.84
C VAL A 78 4.85 -5.99 19.95
N VAL A 79 4.02 -6.98 20.22
CA VAL A 79 4.22 -7.95 21.31
C VAL A 79 4.74 -9.29 20.76
N PRO A 80 5.49 -10.05 21.57
CA PRO A 80 5.81 -11.43 21.22
C PRO A 80 4.54 -12.25 20.96
N PRO A 81 4.61 -13.29 20.11
CA PRO A 81 3.52 -14.23 19.97
C PRO A 81 3.23 -14.91 21.32
N GLY A 82 2.00 -14.81 21.81
CA GLY A 82 1.58 -15.41 23.09
C GLY A 82 1.63 -14.47 24.30
N GLY A 83 1.73 -13.16 24.08
CA GLY A 83 1.54 -12.13 25.11
C GLY A 83 0.12 -12.07 25.67
#